data_AF-A0A0V1HVS1-F1
#
_entry.id   AF-A0A0V1HVS1-F1
#
_cell.length_a   1.000
_cell.length_b   1.000
_cell.length_c   1.000
_cell.angle_alpha   90.00
_cell.angle_beta   90.00
_cell.angle_gamma   90.00
#
_symmetry.space_group_name_H-M   'P 1'
#
loop_
_entity.id
_entity.type
_entity.pdbx_description
1 polymer ?
#
loop_
_entity_poly.entity_id
_entity_poly.type
_entity_poly.pdbx_seq_one_letter_code
_entity_poly.pdbx_strand_id
1 'polypeptide(L)'
;LLANSNYFTVRRICCEKSCLSQIFCLGGGKKKFGHKGGARKFTSFEELKAQQEDIEKTKSFEEDDEPDKAFQKPRIPEQQNSSDSDSSDDDESDNEETKHKGVSHLIEVENPNRRVVKNKKFKNLEFNQEEVQLSRKEKEALEKEQARQRYLKLHAEGKTEEARADLARLAIIRKNREEAAKKRQEEAAAKEAASVRR
;
A
#
# COMPACT_ATOMS: atom_id res chain seq x y z
N LEU A 1 7.51 -71.47 8.67
CA LEU A 1 8.53 -70.47 8.25
C LEU A 1 7.82 -69.29 7.61
N LEU A 2 7.59 -68.23 8.40
CA LEU A 2 7.78 -66.82 8.04
C LEU A 2 7.15 -65.99 9.16
N ALA A 3 8.04 -65.39 9.93
CA ALA A 3 7.78 -64.48 11.03
C ALA A 3 7.27 -63.13 10.52
N ASN A 4 6.51 -62.42 11.37
CA ASN A 4 6.54 -60.97 11.58
C ASN A 4 5.71 -60.71 12.86
N SER A 5 6.33 -60.57 14.03
CA SER A 5 6.88 -59.30 14.56
C SER A 5 5.74 -58.28 14.80
N ASN A 6 5.54 -57.62 15.93
CA ASN A 6 6.31 -57.43 17.15
C ASN A 6 5.33 -57.07 18.28
N TYR A 7 5.62 -57.60 19.46
CA TYR A 7 5.17 -57.11 20.74
C TYR A 7 5.53 -55.62 20.89
N PHE A 8 4.60 -54.77 21.36
CA PHE A 8 4.95 -53.85 22.46
C PHE A 8 3.70 -53.26 23.13
N THR A 9 3.60 -53.55 24.41
CA THR A 9 2.62 -53.09 25.37
C THR A 9 2.79 -51.59 25.63
N VAL A 10 1.68 -50.84 25.57
CA VAL A 10 1.65 -49.42 25.94
C VAL A 10 1.75 -49.31 27.47
N ARG A 11 2.98 -49.20 27.98
CA ARG A 11 3.25 -48.81 29.37
C ARG A 11 2.74 -47.38 29.61
N ARG A 12 1.56 -47.27 30.23
CA ARG A 12 1.16 -46.09 31.01
C ARG A 12 2.16 -45.92 32.16
N ILE A 13 3.12 -45.03 31.98
CA ILE A 13 3.98 -44.58 33.08
C ILE A 13 3.23 -43.43 33.75
N CYS A 14 2.40 -43.76 34.74
CA CYS A 14 2.12 -42.86 35.85
C CYS A 14 3.43 -42.70 36.62
N CYS A 15 4.07 -41.53 36.53
CA CYS A 15 5.15 -41.18 37.45
C CYS A 15 4.54 -40.35 38.58
N GLU A 16 4.19 -41.05 39.65
CA GLU A 16 3.91 -40.46 40.95
C GLU A 16 5.18 -39.86 41.54
N LYS A 17 4.96 -38.79 42.31
CA LYS A 17 5.92 -37.89 42.92
C LYS A 17 6.95 -38.61 43.79
N SER A 18 8.23 -38.27 43.66
CA SER A 18 9.07 -37.98 44.84
C SER A 18 10.36 -37.24 44.46
N CYS A 19 10.60 -36.20 45.24
CA CYS A 19 11.82 -35.46 45.53
C CYS A 19 13.12 -35.88 44.84
N LEU A 20 13.82 -34.92 44.22
CA LEU A 20 15.22 -34.56 44.51
C LEU A 20 15.76 -33.63 43.41
N SER A 21 15.69 -32.33 43.65
CA SER A 21 16.79 -31.36 43.45
C SER A 21 16.25 -29.95 43.60
N GLN A 22 16.24 -29.50 44.86
CA GLN A 22 16.35 -28.07 45.17
C GLN A 22 17.74 -27.62 44.74
N ILE A 23 17.92 -27.28 43.47
CA ILE A 23 19.08 -26.52 43.00
C ILE A 23 18.59 -25.50 41.97
N PHE A 24 18.51 -24.26 42.45
CA PHE A 24 18.81 -23.05 41.69
C PHE A 24 17.88 -22.67 40.52
N CYS A 25 16.81 -21.92 40.81
CA CYS A 25 16.13 -21.07 39.83
C CYS A 25 15.59 -19.79 40.51
N LEU A 26 16.47 -19.00 41.14
CA LEU A 26 16.19 -17.58 41.41
C LEU A 26 16.43 -16.82 40.10
N GLY A 27 15.36 -16.65 39.31
CA GLY A 27 15.43 -15.98 38.02
C GLY A 27 14.07 -15.94 37.33
N GLY A 28 13.10 -15.25 37.92
CA GLY A 28 11.80 -14.98 37.31
C GLY A 28 11.91 -14.03 36.12
N GLY A 29 12.45 -14.50 35.00
CA GLY A 29 12.44 -13.79 33.73
C GLY A 29 11.03 -13.79 33.14
N LYS A 30 10.45 -12.61 32.92
CA LYS A 30 9.21 -12.44 32.15
C LYS A 30 9.39 -13.09 30.78
N LYS A 31 8.80 -14.27 30.56
CA LYS A 31 8.74 -14.91 29.25
C LYS A 31 7.99 -13.98 28.30
N LYS A 32 8.71 -13.29 27.42
CA LYS A 32 8.12 -12.59 26.28
C LYS A 32 7.55 -13.65 25.34
N PHE A 33 6.27 -13.99 25.52
CA PHE A 33 5.55 -14.82 24.57
C PHE A 33 5.55 -14.06 23.24
N GLY A 34 6.29 -14.56 22.25
CA GLY A 34 6.35 -13.93 20.94
C GLY A 34 4.94 -13.76 20.38
N HIS A 35 4.65 -12.63 19.74
CA HIS A 35 3.34 -12.31 19.14
C HIS A 35 2.98 -13.21 17.93
N LYS A 36 3.57 -14.39 17.82
CA LYS A 36 3.30 -15.36 16.76
C LYS A 36 2.08 -16.19 17.19
N GLY A 37 0.96 -15.99 16.48
CA GLY A 37 -0.24 -16.82 16.63
C GLY A 37 -1.48 -16.11 17.17
N GLY A 38 -1.47 -14.78 17.32
CA GLY A 38 -2.70 -14.03 17.61
C GLY A 38 -3.69 -14.11 16.45
N ALA A 39 -4.99 -14.21 16.75
CA ALA A 39 -6.04 -14.19 15.73
C ALA A 39 -5.88 -12.95 14.84
N ARG A 40 -5.80 -13.14 13.52
CA ARG A 40 -5.69 -12.04 12.56
C ARG A 40 -7.00 -11.26 12.60
N LYS A 41 -6.98 -10.04 13.13
CA LYS A 41 -8.10 -9.11 13.01
C LYS A 41 -8.04 -8.50 11.61
N PHE A 42 -9.11 -8.67 10.84
CA PHE A 42 -9.29 -7.91 9.60
C PHE A 42 -9.79 -6.52 10.01
N THR A 43 -9.10 -5.46 9.59
CA THR A 43 -9.57 -4.08 9.80
C THR A 43 -10.94 -3.93 9.13
N SER A 44 -11.92 -3.43 9.87
CA SER A 44 -13.25 -3.22 9.28
C SER A 44 -13.19 -2.11 8.22
N PHE A 45 -14.12 -2.12 7.26
CA PHE A 45 -14.19 -1.08 6.23
C PHE A 45 -14.35 0.33 6.84
N GLU A 46 -15.11 0.42 7.92
CA GLU A 46 -15.31 1.66 8.69
C GLU A 46 -14.02 2.15 9.35
N GLU A 47 -13.23 1.22 9.89
CA GLU A 47 -11.93 1.53 10.52
C GLU A 47 -10.89 1.97 9.49
N LEU A 48 -10.87 1.35 8.30
CA LEU A 48 -10.00 1.79 7.20
C LEU A 48 -10.38 3.18 6.70
N LYS A 49 -11.68 3.48 6.60
CA LYS A 49 -12.17 4.80 6.18
C LYS A 49 -11.81 5.87 7.21
N ALA A 50 -11.99 5.59 8.50
CA ALA A 50 -11.60 6.49 9.57
C ALA A 50 -10.09 6.79 9.54
N GLN A 51 -9.25 5.77 9.31
CA GLN A 51 -7.81 5.97 9.15
C GLN A 51 -7.45 6.86 7.95
N GLN A 52 -8.16 6.70 6.83
CA GLN A 52 -7.95 7.57 5.66
C GLN A 52 -8.36 9.01 5.95
N GLU A 53 -9.51 9.23 6.58
CA GLU A 53 -9.99 10.56 6.97
C GLU A 53 -9.04 11.24 7.97
N ASP A 54 -8.49 10.49 8.93
CA ASP A 54 -7.48 11.01 9.86
C ASP A 54 -6.20 11.43 9.13
N ILE A 55 -5.73 10.63 8.17
CA ILE A 55 -4.56 10.96 7.36
C ILE A 55 -4.82 12.21 6.51
N GLU A 56 -5.98 12.30 5.85
CA GLU A 56 -6.38 13.47 5.06
C GLU A 56 -6.46 14.73 5.93
N LYS A 57 -7.00 14.61 7.14
CA LYS A 57 -7.09 15.72 8.10
C LYS A 57 -5.72 16.18 8.61
N THR A 58 -4.79 15.25 8.82
CA THR A 58 -3.41 15.63 9.19
C THR A 58 -2.71 16.34 8.04
N LYS A 59 -2.89 15.86 6.80
CA LYS A 59 -2.31 16.50 5.62
C LYS A 59 -2.90 17.88 5.38
N SER A 60 -4.21 18.05 5.54
CA SER A 60 -4.83 19.37 5.39
C SER A 60 -4.33 20.34 6.46
N PHE A 61 -4.12 19.88 7.70
CA PHE A 61 -3.57 20.72 8.76
C PHE A 61 -2.09 21.08 8.51
N GLU A 62 -1.31 20.16 7.94
CA GLU A 62 0.08 20.42 7.52
C GLU A 62 0.18 21.31 6.26
N GLU A 63 -0.86 21.35 5.42
CA GLU A 63 -0.91 22.22 4.22
C GLU A 63 -1.31 23.67 4.54
N ASP A 64 -2.06 23.91 5.62
CA ASP A 64 -2.51 25.26 6.02
C ASP A 64 -1.47 26.03 6.88
N ASP A 65 -0.46 25.34 7.44
CA ASP A 65 0.64 25.96 8.20
C ASP A 65 1.94 26.02 7.36
N GLU A 66 2.32 27.23 6.91
CA GLU A 66 3.65 27.50 6.34
C GLU A 66 4.79 27.11 7.31
N PRO A 67 6.00 26.78 6.81
CA PRO A 67 6.99 26.00 7.53
C PRO A 67 7.78 26.85 8.53
N ASP A 68 7.26 27.02 9.75
CA ASP A 68 8.07 27.47 10.86
C ASP A 68 7.48 27.06 12.21
N LYS A 69 7.67 25.77 12.57
CA LYS A 69 8.06 25.35 13.92
C LYS A 69 8.35 23.86 14.03
N ALA A 70 9.60 23.59 14.38
CA ALA A 70 10.04 22.31 14.87
C ALA A 70 9.26 21.85 16.12
N PHE A 71 9.15 20.53 16.27
CA PHE A 71 8.89 19.77 17.51
C PHE A 71 7.42 19.57 17.95
N GLN A 72 6.78 18.49 17.47
CA GLN A 72 6.68 17.18 18.16
C GLN A 72 5.72 16.24 17.39
N LYS A 73 6.28 15.39 16.53
CA LYS A 73 5.57 14.30 15.87
C LYS A 73 5.31 13.17 16.89
N PRO A 74 4.06 12.67 17.07
CA PRO A 74 3.83 11.48 17.88
C PRO A 74 4.46 10.26 17.20
N ARG A 75 5.24 9.50 17.96
CA ARG A 75 6.06 8.37 17.51
C ARG A 75 5.17 7.15 17.24
N ILE A 76 4.76 6.95 15.99
CA ILE A 76 4.12 5.72 15.50
C ILE A 76 5.23 4.67 15.31
N PRO A 77 5.09 3.41 15.80
CA PRO A 77 6.11 2.38 15.64
C PRO A 77 6.16 1.90 14.18
N GLU A 78 7.26 2.19 13.50
CA GLU A 78 7.54 1.80 12.12
C GLU A 78 7.69 0.27 11.99
N GLN A 79 6.90 -0.32 11.10
CA GLN A 79 7.20 -1.63 10.52
C GLN A 79 8.19 -1.42 9.38
N GLN A 80 9.36 -2.06 9.51
CA GLN A 80 10.44 -2.02 8.55
C GLN A 80 10.04 -2.73 7.25
N ASN A 81 9.86 -1.97 6.17
CA ASN A 81 9.99 -2.44 4.80
C ASN A 81 11.04 -1.56 4.08
N SER A 82 12.31 -1.82 4.36
CA SER A 82 13.43 -1.24 3.62
C SER A 82 13.42 -1.79 2.18
N SER A 83 12.89 -1.00 1.24
CA SER A 83 13.33 -1.05 -0.15
C SER A 83 14.21 0.18 -0.38
N ASP A 84 15.51 -0.02 -0.18
CA ASP A 84 16.56 0.91 -0.59
C ASP A 84 16.42 1.18 -2.09
N SER A 85 16.00 2.41 -2.41
CA SER A 85 16.15 3.00 -3.73
C SER A 85 17.08 4.19 -3.56
N ASP A 86 18.38 3.90 -3.49
CA ASP A 86 19.46 4.88 -3.57
C ASP A 86 19.44 5.52 -4.97
N SER A 87 18.67 6.60 -5.10
CA SER A 87 18.73 7.50 -6.25
C SER A 87 19.45 8.77 -5.79
N SER A 88 20.77 8.68 -5.70
CA SER A 88 21.65 9.81 -5.49
C SER A 88 21.71 10.63 -6.79
N ASP A 89 20.89 11.67 -6.86
CA ASP A 89 21.03 12.76 -7.84
C ASP A 89 21.25 14.05 -7.04
N ASP A 90 22.50 14.28 -6.68
CA ASP A 90 22.99 15.46 -5.96
C ASP A 90 23.65 16.38 -7.00
N ASP A 91 22.83 17.19 -7.68
CA ASP A 91 23.28 18.38 -8.40
C ASP A 91 22.36 19.54 -8.00
N GLU A 92 22.37 19.82 -6.69
CA GLU A 92 21.68 20.97 -6.12
C GLU A 92 22.61 22.18 -6.24
N SER A 93 22.47 22.88 -7.37
CA SER A 93 23.10 24.17 -7.66
C SER A 93 22.67 25.22 -6.63
N ASP A 94 23.47 25.33 -5.57
CA ASP A 94 23.45 26.33 -4.51
C ASP A 94 23.33 27.76 -5.06
N ASN A 95 22.10 28.28 -5.09
CA ASN A 95 21.82 29.70 -5.25
C ASN A 95 20.64 30.10 -4.38
N GLU A 96 20.91 30.47 -3.14
CA GLU A 96 20.89 31.84 -2.63
C GLU A 96 21.31 31.77 -1.14
N GLU A 97 22.25 32.65 -0.73
CA GLU A 97 22.67 32.88 0.66
C GLU A 97 23.46 31.79 1.41
N THR A 98 24.29 30.97 0.73
CA THR A 98 25.40 30.37 1.47
C THR A 98 26.32 31.48 1.95
N LYS A 99 26.30 31.75 3.27
CA LYS A 99 27.17 32.69 3.98
C LYS A 99 28.57 32.60 3.38
N HIS A 100 28.90 33.58 2.56
CA HIS A 100 30.13 33.56 1.80
C HIS A 100 31.30 33.54 2.78
N LYS A 101 32.18 32.55 2.63
CA LYS A 101 33.31 32.36 3.53
C LYS A 101 34.35 33.46 3.25
N GLY A 102 34.45 34.43 4.14
CA GLY A 102 35.49 35.47 4.09
C GLY A 102 35.26 36.52 2.99
N VAL A 103 36.33 36.86 2.27
CA VAL A 103 36.39 37.99 1.31
C VAL A 103 35.86 37.60 -0.09
N SER A 104 35.37 36.37 -0.29
CA SER A 104 34.97 35.85 -1.60
C SER A 104 33.87 36.66 -2.29
N HIS A 105 33.02 37.38 -1.54
CA HIS A 105 31.98 38.24 -2.09
C HIS A 105 32.51 39.59 -2.63
N LEU A 106 33.70 40.03 -2.17
CA LEU A 106 34.34 41.29 -2.59
C LEU A 106 35.20 41.12 -3.85
N ILE A 107 35.47 39.88 -4.27
CA ILE A 107 36.31 39.58 -5.43
C ILE A 107 35.42 39.31 -6.63
N GLU A 108 35.50 40.17 -7.65
CA GLU A 108 34.81 39.99 -8.92
C GLU A 108 35.43 38.83 -9.70
N VAL A 109 34.68 37.75 -9.89
CA VAL A 109 35.15 36.56 -10.59
C VAL A 109 34.87 36.69 -12.10
N GLU A 110 35.85 37.20 -12.84
CA GLU A 110 35.84 37.31 -14.31
C GLU A 110 36.25 35.98 -15.00
N ASN A 111 35.66 34.86 -14.60
CA ASN A 111 35.92 33.59 -15.28
C ASN A 111 35.01 33.46 -16.51
N PRO A 112 35.54 33.44 -17.75
CA PRO A 112 34.75 33.39 -18.98
C PRO A 112 33.94 32.09 -19.14
N ASN A 113 34.32 31.01 -18.45
CA ASN A 113 33.58 29.75 -18.44
C ASN A 113 32.54 29.68 -17.29
N ARG A 114 32.43 30.73 -16.47
CA ARG A 114 31.49 30.76 -15.35
C ARG A 114 30.08 31.08 -15.86
N ARG A 115 29.23 30.06 -15.86
CA ARG A 115 27.78 30.21 -16.08
C ARG A 115 27.16 30.97 -14.89
N VAL A 116 26.70 32.19 -15.12
CA VAL A 116 25.93 32.97 -14.13
C VAL A 116 24.44 32.74 -14.37
N VAL A 117 23.79 31.98 -13.50
CA VAL A 117 22.34 31.77 -13.57
C VAL A 117 21.66 33.03 -13.03
N LYS A 118 21.01 33.79 -13.92
CA LYS A 118 20.19 34.95 -13.52
C LYS A 118 18.74 34.50 -13.44
N ASN A 119 18.18 34.45 -12.23
CA ASN A 119 16.79 34.10 -11.99
C ASN A 119 15.87 35.19 -12.57
N LYS A 120 15.24 34.93 -13.73
CA LYS A 120 14.23 35.82 -14.31
C LYS A 120 12.88 35.54 -13.64
N LYS A 121 12.21 36.59 -13.16
CA LYS A 121 10.89 36.49 -12.52
C LYS A 121 9.83 36.09 -13.55
N PHE A 122 9.07 35.04 -13.25
CA PHE A 122 8.03 34.43 -14.11
C PHE A 122 7.02 35.39 -14.73
N LYS A 123 6.82 36.58 -14.14
CA LYS A 123 5.80 37.55 -14.58
C LYS A 123 6.13 38.32 -15.86
N ASN A 124 7.37 38.25 -16.37
CA ASN A 124 7.80 38.96 -17.59
C ASN A 124 7.92 38.05 -18.82
N LEU A 125 7.45 36.80 -18.74
CA LEU A 125 7.36 35.91 -19.90
C LEU A 125 5.99 36.13 -20.56
N GLU A 126 5.89 37.13 -21.42
CA GLU A 126 4.77 37.20 -22.37
C GLU A 126 4.82 35.96 -23.25
N PHE A 127 3.76 35.15 -23.18
CA PHE A 127 3.52 33.96 -24.00
C PHE A 127 3.31 34.37 -25.45
N ASN A 128 4.39 34.74 -26.15
CA ASN A 128 4.36 34.75 -27.61
C ASN A 128 4.25 33.30 -28.06
N GLN A 129 3.09 33.02 -28.67
CA GLN A 129 2.58 31.74 -29.13
C GLN A 129 3.39 31.20 -30.32
N GLU A 130 4.67 30.92 -30.12
CA GLU A 130 5.31 29.89 -30.93
C GLU A 130 4.97 28.58 -30.24
N GLU A 131 4.07 27.81 -30.87
CA GLU A 131 3.78 26.43 -30.50
C GLU A 131 5.10 25.74 -30.21
N VAL A 132 5.41 25.56 -28.91
CA VAL A 132 6.58 24.83 -28.49
C VAL A 132 6.38 23.44 -29.07
N GLN A 133 7.02 23.18 -30.20
CA GLN A 133 6.90 21.94 -30.92
C GLN A 133 7.52 20.91 -29.99
N LEU A 134 6.66 20.26 -29.21
CA LEU A 134 7.03 19.22 -28.27
C LEU A 134 8.03 18.33 -28.98
N SER A 135 9.17 18.13 -28.32
CA SER A 135 10.26 17.34 -28.89
C SER A 135 9.69 16.03 -29.37
N ARG A 136 10.21 15.46 -30.46
CA ARG A 136 9.70 14.19 -31.01
C ARG A 136 9.50 13.12 -29.92
N LYS A 137 10.39 13.10 -28.92
CA LYS A 137 10.32 12.26 -27.73
C LYS A 137 9.09 12.54 -26.84
N GLU A 138 8.74 13.79 -26.64
CA GLU A 138 7.60 14.22 -25.82
C GLU A 138 6.27 13.90 -26.51
N LYS A 139 6.20 14.05 -27.84
CA LYS A 139 5.02 13.67 -28.63
C LYS A 139 4.74 12.17 -28.52
N GLU A 140 5.77 11.34 -28.70
CA GLU A 140 5.66 9.89 -28.57
C GLU A 140 5.32 9.47 -27.12
N ALA A 141 5.85 10.17 -26.11
CA ALA A 141 5.51 9.92 -24.70
C ALA A 141 4.04 10.24 -24.40
N LEU A 142 3.54 11.38 -24.86
CA LEU A 142 2.13 11.77 -24.68
C LEU A 142 1.18 10.84 -25.44
N GLU A 143 1.52 10.44 -26.66
CA GLU A 143 0.69 9.51 -27.41
C GLU A 143 0.64 8.14 -26.73
N LYS A 144 1.77 7.65 -26.20
CA LYS A 144 1.81 6.42 -25.41
C LYS A 144 0.95 6.53 -24.16
N GLU A 145 0.99 7.65 -23.46
CA GLU A 145 0.15 7.88 -22.28
C GLU A 145 -1.33 7.93 -22.66
N GLN A 146 -1.69 8.67 -23.71
CA GLN A 146 -3.06 8.73 -24.22
C GLN A 146 -3.57 7.36 -24.66
N ALA A 147 -2.75 6.54 -25.31
CA ALA A 147 -3.10 5.19 -25.71
C ALA A 147 -3.38 4.30 -24.49
N ARG A 148 -2.55 4.40 -23.44
CA ARG A 148 -2.79 3.69 -22.16
C ARG A 148 -4.09 4.15 -21.51
N GLN A 149 -4.32 5.45 -21.44
CA GLN A 149 -5.55 6.01 -20.88
C GLN A 149 -6.80 5.56 -21.67
N ARG A 150 -6.72 5.56 -23.00
CA ARG A 150 -7.79 5.04 -23.87
C ARG A 150 -8.06 3.57 -23.64
N TYR A 151 -7.02 2.74 -23.53
CA TYR A 151 -7.16 1.32 -23.22
C TYR A 151 -7.83 1.12 -21.85
N LEU A 152 -7.36 1.82 -20.81
CA LEU A 152 -7.95 1.75 -19.47
C LEU A 152 -9.41 2.20 -19.47
N LYS A 153 -9.73 3.26 -20.20
CA LYS A 153 -11.11 3.74 -20.37
C LYS A 153 -11.99 2.70 -21.06
N LEU A 154 -11.52 2.12 -22.17
CA LEU A 154 -12.27 1.06 -22.87
C LEU A 154 -12.43 -0.21 -22.02
N HIS A 155 -11.44 -0.53 -21.19
CA HIS A 155 -11.50 -1.66 -20.28
C HIS A 155 -12.53 -1.40 -19.16
N ALA A 156 -12.53 -0.19 -18.58
CA ALA A 156 -13.52 0.23 -17.61
C ALA A 156 -14.94 0.27 -18.19
N GLU A 157 -15.08 0.68 -19.46
CA GLU A 157 -16.35 0.63 -20.21
C GLU A 157 -16.80 -0.80 -20.54
N GLY A 158 -15.98 -1.83 -20.28
CA GLY A 158 -16.30 -3.21 -20.60
C GLY A 158 -16.19 -3.55 -22.08
N LYS A 159 -15.50 -2.73 -22.88
CA LYS A 159 -15.41 -2.90 -24.33
C LYS A 159 -14.22 -3.75 -24.77
N THR A 160 -13.19 -3.92 -23.95
CA THR A 160 -12.08 -4.85 -24.21
C THR A 160 -12.57 -6.30 -24.13
N GLU A 161 -11.92 -7.22 -24.85
CA GLU A 161 -12.31 -8.63 -24.87
C GLU A 161 -12.26 -9.26 -23.47
N GLU A 162 -11.24 -8.90 -22.68
CA GLU A 162 -11.09 -9.30 -21.27
C GLU A 162 -12.28 -8.85 -20.43
N ALA A 163 -12.62 -7.56 -20.46
CA ALA A 163 -13.72 -7.03 -19.66
C ALA A 163 -15.08 -7.56 -20.13
N ARG A 164 -15.27 -7.80 -21.44
CA ARG A 164 -16.46 -8.49 -21.97
C ARG A 164 -16.57 -9.91 -21.44
N ALA A 165 -15.47 -10.66 -21.40
CA ALA A 165 -15.45 -12.02 -20.88
C ALA A 165 -15.79 -12.05 -19.38
N ASP A 166 -15.24 -11.12 -18.60
CA ASP A 166 -15.55 -11.01 -17.17
C ASP A 166 -17.02 -10.62 -16.94
N LEU A 167 -17.55 -9.67 -17.71
CA LEU A 167 -18.98 -9.32 -17.65
C LEU A 167 -19.86 -10.50 -18.04
N ALA A 168 -19.50 -11.26 -19.08
CA ALA A 168 -20.22 -12.46 -19.49
C ALA A 168 -20.19 -13.53 -18.39
N ARG A 169 -19.04 -13.74 -17.75
CA ARG A 169 -18.90 -14.65 -16.60
C ARG A 169 -19.79 -14.23 -15.44
N LEU A 170 -19.79 -12.93 -15.10
CA LEU A 170 -20.65 -12.39 -14.04
C LEU A 170 -22.14 -12.53 -14.39
N ALA A 171 -22.52 -12.33 -15.65
CA ALA A 171 -23.89 -12.51 -16.12
C ALA A 171 -24.36 -13.95 -15.97
N ILE A 172 -23.51 -14.95 -16.26
CA ILE A 172 -23.83 -16.37 -16.05
C ILE A 172 -24.07 -16.64 -14.55
N ILE A 173 -23.22 -16.11 -13.66
CA ILE A 173 -23.39 -16.29 -12.21
C ILE A 173 -24.70 -15.66 -11.73
N ARG A 174 -25.03 -14.45 -12.20
CA ARG A 174 -26.30 -13.79 -11.87
C ARG A 174 -27.49 -14.63 -12.30
N LYS A 175 -27.51 -15.10 -13.55
CA LYS A 175 -28.55 -16.01 -14.07
C LYS A 175 -28.70 -17.27 -13.22
N ASN A 176 -27.60 -17.93 -12.90
CA ASN A 176 -27.63 -19.15 -12.08
C ASN A 176 -28.18 -18.88 -10.67
N ARG A 177 -27.85 -17.72 -10.08
CA ARG A 177 -28.38 -17.32 -8.77
C ARG A 177 -29.86 -16.99 -8.82
N GLU A 178 -30.30 -16.27 -9.85
CA GLU A 178 -31.71 -15.93 -10.05
C GLU A 178 -32.54 -17.19 -10.32
N GLU A 179 -32.06 -18.11 -11.14
CA GLU A 179 -32.72 -19.40 -11.40
C GLU A 179 -32.78 -20.28 -10.15
N ALA A 180 -31.71 -20.33 -9.35
CA ALA A 180 -31.72 -21.06 -8.08
C ALA A 180 -32.68 -20.44 -7.06
N ALA A 181 -32.76 -19.10 -7.00
CA ALA A 181 -33.70 -18.40 -6.14
C ALA A 181 -35.16 -18.65 -6.57
N LYS A 182 -35.45 -18.58 -7.88
CA LYS A 182 -36.77 -18.91 -8.43
C LYS A 182 -37.16 -20.36 -8.13
N LYS A 183 -36.27 -21.33 -8.39
CA LYS A 183 -36.50 -22.74 -8.05
C LYS A 183 -36.78 -22.95 -6.56
N ARG A 184 -36.05 -22.27 -5.68
CA ARG A 184 -36.30 -22.35 -4.23
C ARG A 184 -37.65 -21.73 -3.84
N GLN A 185 -38.05 -20.62 -4.46
CA GLN A 185 -39.36 -20.00 -4.22
C GLN A 185 -40.51 -20.89 -4.71
N GLU A 186 -40.38 -21.49 -5.90
CA GLU A 186 -41.37 -22.43 -6.44
C GLU A 186 -41.50 -23.69 -5.58
N GLU A 187 -40.37 -24.26 -5.14
CA GLU A 187 -40.37 -25.42 -4.24
C GLU A 187 -40.97 -25.06 -2.86
N ALA A 188 -40.67 -23.88 -2.33
CA ALA A 188 -41.26 -23.39 -1.08
C ALA A 188 -42.78 -23.22 -1.22
N ALA A 189 -43.24 -22.57 -2.29
CA ALA A 189 -44.67 -22.38 -2.56
C ALA A 189 -45.40 -23.73 -2.77
N ALA A 190 -44.78 -24.69 -3.45
CA ALA A 190 -45.34 -26.04 -3.62
C ALA A 190 -45.42 -26.79 -2.29
N LYS A 191 -44.40 -26.67 -1.42
CA LYS A 191 -44.42 -27.25 -0.07
C LYS A 191 -45.47 -26.60 0.82
N GLU A 192 -45.63 -25.28 0.76
CA GLU A 192 -46.67 -24.55 1.49
C GLU A 192 -48.05 -24.98 1.02
N ALA A 193 -48.31 -25.00 -0.30
CA ALA A 193 -49.57 -25.49 -0.85
C ALA A 193 -49.86 -26.94 -0.47
N ALA A 194 -48.84 -27.82 -0.44
CA ALA A 194 -48.97 -29.20 0.01
C ALA A 194 -49.24 -29.30 1.52
N SER A 195 -48.67 -28.40 2.33
CA SER A 195 -48.92 -28.34 3.77
C SER A 195 -50.31 -27.79 4.11
N VAL A 196 -50.83 -26.83 3.34
CA VAL A 196 -52.18 -26.27 3.51
C VAL A 196 -53.25 -27.25 3.03
N ARG A 197 -52.94 -28.08 2.02
CA ARG A 197 -53.85 -29.12 1.51
C ARG A 197 -53.93 -30.35 2.42
N ARG A 198 -52.99 -30.51 3.36
CA ARG A 198 -52.92 -31.65 4.28
C ARG A 198 -53.57 -31.33 5.62
#